data_AF-A0ABD5NFB4-F1
#
_entry.id   AF-A0ABD5NFB4-F1
#
_cell.length_a   1.000
_cell.length_b   1.000
_cell.length_c   1.000
_cell.angle_alpha   90.00
_cell.angle_beta   90.00
_cell.angle_gamma   90.00
#
_symmetry.space_group_name_H-M   'P 1'
#
loop_
_entity.id
_entity.type
_entity.pdbx_description
1 polymer ?
#
loop_
_entity_poly.entity_id
_entity_poly.type
_entity_poly.pdbx_seq_one_letter_code
_entity_poly.pdbx_strand_id
1 'polypeptide(L)'
;MVTLSGDVLRRYPRVSRYNSPYPAHDAGCAVDLYPEQNRATSPVAGEVTETRTVRCPEKPYAADHDHLIVVDIGDYLARMLHVDPAVEPGDRLAVGDDLGQMVRSGFFAPWVDNHVHLGFRTRDQNPVRASGSLPLDLGLPVEPVAWDGGATVLDVGETWALLDAPAHPAPGEAFAGLASDDGGVVDGGLPHYEQGYADGDAATVSLLGSVVGDRTGDRTVAWRDVTPTANGAPIRGLSLWLGLDRLGAKLVCPGHDLSAGDDVTVGIRDA
;
A
#
# COMPACT_ATOMS: atom_id res chain seq x y z
N MET A 1 -8.13 -18.47 -1.47
CA MET A 1 -8.08 -17.01 -1.69
C MET A 1 -9.17 -16.38 -0.84
N VAL A 2 -8.88 -15.25 -0.21
CA VAL A 2 -9.84 -14.47 0.59
C VAL A 2 -10.15 -13.18 -0.16
N THR A 3 -11.43 -12.81 -0.29
CA THR A 3 -11.84 -11.57 -0.95
C THR A 3 -12.32 -10.58 0.10
N LEU A 4 -11.67 -9.42 0.19
CA LEU A 4 -12.07 -8.35 1.07
C LEU A 4 -13.25 -7.58 0.46
N SER A 5 -14.34 -7.42 1.19
CA SER A 5 -15.54 -6.73 0.69
C SER A 5 -15.24 -5.30 0.26
N GLY A 6 -15.86 -4.86 -0.84
CA GLY A 6 -15.79 -3.48 -1.28
C GLY A 6 -16.34 -2.47 -0.24
N ASP A 7 -17.31 -2.88 0.57
CA ASP A 7 -17.86 -2.03 1.65
C ASP A 7 -16.83 -1.77 2.76
N VAL A 8 -15.93 -2.73 3.01
CA VAL A 8 -14.82 -2.54 3.95
C VAL A 8 -13.77 -1.62 3.33
N LEU A 9 -13.40 -1.88 2.07
CA LEU A 9 -12.40 -1.08 1.35
C LEU A 9 -12.79 0.39 1.27
N ARG A 10 -14.07 0.70 1.03
CA ARG A 10 -14.60 2.08 0.97
C ARG A 10 -14.48 2.87 2.28
N ARG A 11 -14.07 2.25 3.39
CA ARG A 11 -13.79 2.94 4.65
C ARG A 11 -12.38 3.55 4.71
N TYR A 12 -11.53 3.23 3.72
CA TYR A 12 -10.15 3.69 3.67
C TYR A 12 -9.96 4.57 2.43
N PRO A 13 -9.53 5.84 2.57
CA PRO A 13 -9.27 6.73 1.45
C PRO A 13 -8.25 6.17 0.44
N ARG A 14 -7.34 5.31 0.92
CA ARG A 14 -6.30 4.67 0.13
C ARG A 14 -6.06 3.24 0.58
N VAL A 15 -5.74 2.37 -0.37
CA VAL A 15 -5.22 1.03 -0.12
C VAL A 15 -4.05 0.73 -1.06
N SER A 16 -3.19 -0.22 -0.67
CA SER A 16 -2.18 -0.77 -1.57
C SER A 16 -1.99 -2.28 -1.32
N ARG A 17 -1.82 -3.03 -2.39
CA ARG A 17 -1.53 -4.46 -2.37
C ARG A 17 -0.03 -4.74 -2.45
N TYR A 18 0.79 -3.84 -3.01
CA TYR A 18 2.22 -4.11 -3.26
C TYR A 18 3.19 -2.99 -2.82
N ASN A 19 2.71 -1.90 -2.21
CA ASN A 19 3.57 -0.78 -1.77
C ASN A 19 4.05 -0.97 -0.33
N SER A 20 4.69 -2.11 -0.07
CA SER A 20 5.06 -2.54 1.28
C SER A 20 6.33 -3.39 1.27
N PRO A 21 7.20 -3.30 2.29
CA PRO A 21 8.42 -4.12 2.38
C PRO A 21 8.15 -5.57 2.83
N TYR A 22 6.90 -5.93 3.15
CA TYR A 22 6.60 -7.23 3.75
C TYR A 22 6.43 -8.32 2.69
N PRO A 23 7.04 -9.52 2.86
CA PRO A 23 6.95 -10.62 1.90
C PRO A 23 5.53 -11.11 1.58
N ALA A 24 4.54 -10.78 2.39
CA ALA A 24 3.15 -11.11 2.09
C ALA A 24 2.62 -10.31 0.89
N HIS A 25 3.13 -9.10 0.64
CA HIS A 25 2.75 -8.27 -0.50
C HIS A 25 3.33 -8.83 -1.80
N ASP A 26 4.61 -9.23 -1.79
CA ASP A 26 5.28 -9.93 -2.88
C ASP A 26 4.50 -11.15 -3.39
N ALA A 27 3.79 -11.83 -2.49
CA ALA A 27 2.97 -13.01 -2.79
C ALA A 27 1.48 -12.69 -3.07
N GLY A 28 1.06 -11.43 -3.07
CA GLY A 28 -0.34 -11.03 -3.22
C GLY A 28 -1.24 -11.52 -2.07
N CYS A 29 -0.68 -11.68 -0.87
CA CYS A 29 -1.33 -12.24 0.31
C CYS A 29 -1.65 -11.23 1.42
N ALA A 30 -1.51 -9.92 1.13
CA ALA A 30 -1.80 -8.84 2.07
C ALA A 30 -2.31 -7.59 1.35
N VAL A 31 -2.88 -6.67 2.14
CA VAL A 31 -3.26 -5.33 1.72
C VAL A 31 -2.96 -4.36 2.86
N ASP A 32 -2.38 -3.21 2.53
CA ASP A 32 -2.19 -2.09 3.43
C ASP A 32 -3.36 -1.13 3.27
N LEU A 33 -4.07 -0.88 4.37
CA LEU A 33 -5.23 -0.02 4.45
C LEU A 33 -4.81 1.29 5.13
N TYR A 34 -5.07 2.44 4.52
CA TYR A 34 -4.64 3.74 5.04
C TYR A 34 -5.86 4.51 5.57
N PRO A 35 -6.10 4.54 6.89
CA PRO A 35 -7.13 5.40 7.48
C PRO A 35 -6.78 6.88 7.31
N GLU A 36 -7.81 7.74 7.31
CA GLU A 36 -7.63 9.20 7.19
C GLU A 36 -6.85 9.81 8.37
N GLN A 37 -7.04 9.25 9.57
CA GLN A 37 -6.41 9.71 10.79
C GLN A 37 -5.45 8.64 11.32
N ASN A 38 -4.58 9.01 12.26
CA ASN A 38 -3.68 8.05 12.92
C ASN A 38 -4.40 7.15 13.95
N ARG A 39 -5.60 6.70 13.64
CA ARG A 39 -6.44 5.80 14.45
C ARG A 39 -6.94 4.67 13.57
N ALA A 40 -6.60 3.44 13.92
CA ALA A 40 -6.98 2.26 13.17
C ALA A 40 -8.41 1.84 13.53
N THR A 41 -9.20 1.53 12.51
CA THR A 41 -10.50 0.89 12.67
C THR A 41 -10.47 -0.51 12.08
N SER A 42 -11.24 -1.42 12.66
CA SER A 42 -11.23 -2.83 12.28
C SER A 42 -11.84 -3.03 10.89
N PRO A 43 -11.10 -3.60 9.92
CA PRO A 43 -11.64 -4.00 8.63
C PRO A 43 -12.48 -5.28 8.72
N VAL A 44 -12.48 -5.96 9.87
CA VAL A 44 -13.13 -7.26 10.06
C VAL A 44 -14.01 -7.28 11.30
N ALA A 45 -15.00 -8.18 11.32
CA ALA A 45 -15.78 -8.49 12.52
C ALA A 45 -15.41 -9.89 13.00
N GLY A 46 -15.31 -10.07 14.32
CA GLY A 46 -14.87 -11.33 14.91
C GLY A 46 -14.50 -11.21 16.38
N GLU A 47 -13.79 -12.21 16.89
CA GLU A 47 -13.25 -12.21 18.25
C GLU A 47 -11.73 -12.04 18.21
N VAL A 48 -11.20 -11.11 19.01
CA VAL A 48 -9.75 -10.96 19.18
C VAL A 48 -9.23 -12.21 19.89
N THR A 49 -8.33 -12.96 19.26
CA THR A 49 -7.77 -14.19 19.84
C THR A 49 -6.37 -14.00 20.40
N GLU A 50 -5.61 -13.04 19.86
CA GLU A 50 -4.23 -12.79 20.28
C GLU A 50 -3.85 -11.33 20.00
N THR A 51 -3.17 -10.70 20.95
CA THR A 51 -2.39 -9.49 20.70
C THR A 51 -0.94 -9.77 21.06
N ARG A 52 0.00 -9.22 20.29
CA ARG A 52 1.43 -9.44 20.51
C ARG A 52 2.23 -8.19 20.22
N THR A 53 3.17 -7.88 21.11
CA THR A 53 4.12 -6.78 20.95
C THR A 53 5.50 -7.33 20.61
N VAL A 54 6.18 -6.72 19.65
CA VAL A 54 7.55 -7.06 19.23
C VAL A 54 8.41 -5.80 19.19
N ARG A 55 9.72 -5.94 19.39
CA ARG A 55 10.65 -4.82 19.22
C ARG A 55 10.90 -4.54 17.75
N CYS A 56 10.88 -3.26 17.39
CA CYS A 56 11.25 -2.76 16.07
C CYS A 56 12.78 -2.64 15.93
N PRO A 57 13.30 -2.62 14.70
CA PRO A 57 14.62 -2.05 14.42
C PRO A 57 14.70 -0.60 14.92
N GLU A 58 15.79 -0.23 15.58
CA GLU A 58 16.00 1.14 16.04
C GLU A 58 16.14 2.10 14.84
N LYS A 59 15.23 3.09 14.76
CA LYS A 59 15.26 4.18 13.78
C LYS A 59 14.88 5.49 14.48
N PRO A 60 15.48 6.64 14.12
CA PRO A 60 15.19 7.92 14.78
C PRO A 60 13.72 8.38 14.71
N TYR A 61 12.97 7.90 13.71
CA TYR A 61 11.58 8.26 13.45
C TYR A 61 10.57 7.20 13.91
N ALA A 62 11.03 6.06 14.42
CA ALA A 62 10.18 4.91 14.70
C ALA A 62 9.92 4.74 16.19
N ALA A 63 8.78 4.12 16.51
CA ALA A 63 8.53 3.62 17.85
C ALA A 63 9.40 2.39 18.15
N ASP A 64 9.67 2.16 19.43
CA ASP A 64 10.47 1.03 19.90
C ASP A 64 9.82 -0.34 19.63
N HIS A 65 8.50 -0.36 19.48
CA HIS A 65 7.71 -1.57 19.35
C HIS A 65 6.74 -1.52 18.17
N ASP A 66 6.41 -2.71 17.67
CA ASP A 66 5.33 -2.98 16.73
C ASP A 66 4.38 -4.02 17.33
N HIS A 67 3.22 -4.16 16.72
CA HIS A 67 2.15 -4.95 17.28
C HIS A 67 1.45 -5.80 16.22
N LEU A 68 0.90 -6.92 16.68
CA LEU A 68 0.04 -7.81 15.93
C LEU A 68 -1.26 -7.98 16.70
N ILE A 69 -2.38 -7.80 16.02
CA ILE A 69 -3.73 -8.15 16.48
C ILE A 69 -4.23 -9.29 15.60
N VAL A 70 -4.71 -10.36 16.22
CA VAL A 70 -5.29 -11.52 15.54
C VAL A 70 -6.76 -11.61 15.89
N VAL A 71 -7.61 -11.68 14.87
CA VAL A 71 -9.06 -11.79 15.02
C VAL A 71 -9.54 -13.06 14.33
N ASP A 72 -10.28 -13.90 15.04
CA ASP A 72 -11.00 -15.03 14.45
C ASP A 72 -12.32 -14.52 13.86
N ILE A 73 -12.43 -14.66 12.54
CA ILE A 73 -13.56 -14.17 11.75
C ILE A 73 -14.48 -15.33 11.29
N GLY A 74 -14.39 -16.49 11.94
CA GLY A 74 -15.17 -17.68 11.62
C GLY A 74 -14.38 -18.70 10.84
N ASP A 75 -14.09 -18.44 9.56
CA ASP A 75 -13.36 -19.38 8.69
C ASP A 75 -11.84 -19.14 8.65
N TYR A 76 -11.43 -17.93 9.04
CA TYR A 76 -10.05 -17.46 8.93
C TYR A 76 -9.61 -16.72 10.20
N LEU A 77 -8.30 -16.61 10.38
CA LEU A 77 -7.68 -15.64 11.27
C LEU A 77 -7.25 -14.43 10.44
N ALA A 78 -7.82 -13.27 10.74
CA ALA A 78 -7.35 -11.99 10.25
C ALA A 78 -6.18 -11.51 11.10
N ARG A 79 -5.13 -11.03 10.45
CA ARG A 79 -3.95 -10.47 11.10
C ARG A 79 -3.81 -9.02 10.73
N MET A 80 -3.68 -8.19 11.74
CA MET A 80 -3.51 -6.74 11.59
C MET A 80 -2.23 -6.31 12.30
N LEU A 81 -1.35 -5.61 11.59
CA LEU A 81 -0.11 -5.09 12.16
C LEU A 81 -0.13 -3.56 12.23
N HIS A 82 0.86 -2.99 12.94
CA HIS A 82 1.14 -1.55 13.02
C HIS A 82 0.10 -0.75 13.79
N VAL A 83 -0.56 -1.39 14.76
CA VAL A 83 -1.56 -0.77 15.64
C VAL A 83 -1.25 -1.11 17.09
N ASP A 84 -0.96 -0.11 17.91
CA ASP A 84 -0.89 -0.26 19.37
C ASP A 84 -2.29 -0.58 19.89
N PRO A 85 -2.54 -1.82 20.36
CA PRO A 85 -3.90 -2.32 20.52
C PRO A 85 -4.62 -1.66 21.70
N ALA A 86 -5.80 -1.12 21.43
CA ALA A 86 -6.78 -0.71 22.44
C ALA A 86 -7.77 -1.84 22.80
N VAL A 87 -7.49 -3.06 22.33
CA VAL A 87 -8.33 -4.26 22.43
C VAL A 87 -7.51 -5.43 23.00
N GLU A 88 -8.18 -6.38 23.63
CA GLU A 88 -7.57 -7.53 24.28
C GLU A 88 -8.16 -8.86 23.80
N PRO A 89 -7.45 -9.99 23.94
CA PRO A 89 -8.01 -11.30 23.65
C PRO A 89 -9.32 -11.55 24.40
N GLY A 90 -10.35 -12.00 23.68
CA GLY A 90 -11.72 -12.18 24.15
C GLY A 90 -12.67 -11.04 23.75
N ASP A 91 -12.16 -9.88 23.32
CA ASP A 91 -12.99 -8.79 22.83
C ASP A 91 -13.67 -9.16 21.50
N ARG A 92 -14.89 -8.67 21.30
CA ARG A 92 -15.64 -8.85 20.05
C ARG A 92 -15.65 -7.55 19.28
N LEU A 93 -15.29 -7.63 18.00
CA LEU A 93 -15.23 -6.50 17.08
C LEU A 93 -16.32 -6.59 16.03
N ALA A 94 -16.88 -5.44 15.69
CA ALA A 94 -17.58 -5.17 14.45
C ALA A 94 -16.64 -4.43 13.47
N VAL A 95 -16.99 -4.45 12.19
CA VAL A 95 -16.29 -3.65 11.17
C VAL A 95 -16.44 -2.16 11.50
N GLY A 96 -15.32 -1.46 11.61
CA GLY A 96 -15.25 -0.05 11.97
C GLY A 96 -14.98 0.22 13.44
N ASP A 97 -14.98 -0.79 14.30
CA ASP A 97 -14.63 -0.61 15.71
C ASP A 97 -13.18 -0.16 15.85
N ASP A 98 -12.91 0.61 16.89
CA ASP A 98 -11.58 1.14 17.15
C ASP A 98 -10.61 0.01 17.55
N LEU A 99 -9.47 -0.07 16.88
CA LEU A 99 -8.39 -1.01 17.21
C LEU A 99 -7.28 -0.35 18.04
N GLY A 100 -7.22 0.97 18.06
CA GLY A 100 -6.15 1.73 18.71
C GLY A 100 -5.36 2.62 17.76
N GLN A 101 -4.22 3.10 18.23
CA GLN A 101 -3.40 4.09 17.51
C GLN A 101 -2.42 3.39 16.56
N MET A 102 -2.32 3.86 15.32
CA MET A 102 -1.31 3.32 14.40
C MET A 102 0.10 3.75 14.83
N VAL A 103 1.05 2.84 14.67
CA VAL A 103 2.44 3.00 15.11
C VAL A 103 3.34 3.17 13.90
N ARG A 104 4.26 4.14 13.99
CA ARG A 104 5.32 4.31 13.01
C ARG A 104 6.41 3.26 13.26
N SER A 105 6.30 2.15 12.54
CA SER A 105 7.15 0.98 12.72
C SER A 105 8.59 1.20 12.25
N GLY A 106 9.57 0.63 12.96
CA GLY A 106 10.99 0.67 12.54
C GLY A 106 11.31 -0.23 11.34
N PHE A 107 10.35 -1.05 10.92
CA PHE A 107 10.40 -1.82 9.68
C PHE A 107 10.05 -0.98 8.44
N PHE A 108 9.43 0.18 8.62
CA PHE A 108 9.07 1.08 7.52
C PHE A 108 10.28 1.81 6.96
N ALA A 109 10.27 2.04 5.66
CA ALA A 109 11.15 3.05 5.06
C ALA A 109 10.64 4.46 5.42
N PRO A 110 11.49 5.51 5.43
CA PRO A 110 11.12 6.85 5.89
C PRO A 110 9.93 7.50 5.17
N TRP A 111 9.66 7.09 3.92
CA TRP A 111 8.58 7.60 3.07
C TRP A 111 7.27 6.82 3.19
N VAL A 112 7.23 5.74 3.97
CA VAL A 112 6.02 4.93 4.16
C VAL A 112 5.13 5.60 5.20
N ASP A 113 3.86 5.76 4.84
CA ASP A 113 2.83 6.32 5.74
C ASP A 113 2.31 5.23 6.66
N ASN A 114 1.82 5.62 7.85
CA ASN A 114 1.16 4.68 8.76
C ASN A 114 -0.08 4.05 8.09
N HIS A 115 -0.26 2.75 8.28
CA HIS A 115 -1.33 1.95 7.71
C HIS A 115 -1.64 0.75 8.59
N VAL A 116 -2.78 0.12 8.37
CA VAL A 116 -3.09 -1.21 8.89
C VAL A 116 -2.72 -2.23 7.82
N HIS A 117 -1.68 -3.02 8.08
CA HIS A 117 -1.36 -4.17 7.26
C HIS A 117 -2.34 -5.30 7.58
N LEU A 118 -3.07 -5.81 6.60
CA LEU A 118 -4.05 -6.89 6.74
C LEU A 118 -3.68 -8.12 5.92
N GLY A 119 -3.67 -9.28 6.56
CA GLY A 119 -3.55 -10.58 5.90
C GLY A 119 -4.39 -11.66 6.59
N PHE A 120 -4.64 -12.78 5.91
CA PHE A 120 -5.50 -13.85 6.40
C PHE A 120 -4.79 -15.19 6.48
N ARG A 121 -5.22 -16.06 7.40
CA ARG A 121 -4.75 -17.44 7.57
C ARG A 121 -5.92 -18.38 7.81
N THR A 122 -5.72 -19.67 7.57
CA THR A 122 -6.66 -20.68 8.08
C THR A 122 -6.52 -20.79 9.60
N ARG A 123 -7.59 -21.18 10.31
CA ARG A 123 -7.63 -21.21 11.79
C ARG A 123 -6.57 -22.07 12.46
N ASP A 124 -6.18 -23.18 11.82
CA ASP A 124 -5.21 -24.12 12.40
C ASP A 124 -3.75 -23.69 12.18
N GLN A 125 -3.51 -22.61 11.42
CA GLN A 125 -2.16 -22.09 11.20
C GLN A 125 -1.70 -21.23 12.37
N ASN A 126 -0.40 -21.29 12.67
CA ASN A 126 0.22 -20.37 13.62
C ASN A 126 0.03 -18.92 13.13
N PRO A 127 -0.68 -18.06 13.88
CA PRO A 127 -0.99 -16.71 13.41
C PRO A 127 0.20 -15.76 13.48
N VAL A 128 1.26 -16.10 14.22
CA VAL A 128 2.39 -15.19 14.47
C VAL A 128 3.53 -15.32 13.46
N ARG A 129 3.69 -16.48 12.80
CA ARG A 129 4.76 -16.67 11.80
C ARG A 129 4.66 -15.61 10.69
N ALA A 130 5.76 -15.00 10.26
CA ALA A 130 5.72 -13.99 9.21
C ALA A 130 5.12 -14.52 7.89
N SER A 131 5.49 -15.76 7.48
CA SER A 131 4.99 -16.41 6.26
C SER A 131 3.75 -17.29 6.51
N GLY A 132 2.98 -17.55 5.45
CA GLY A 132 1.80 -18.44 5.48
C GLY A 132 0.45 -17.74 5.31
N SER A 133 0.43 -16.46 4.96
CA SER A 133 -0.81 -15.74 4.64
C SER A 133 -1.42 -16.26 3.32
N LEU A 134 -2.75 -16.27 3.26
CA LEU A 134 -3.53 -16.70 2.10
C LEU A 134 -3.55 -15.60 1.02
N PRO A 135 -3.64 -15.96 -0.27
CA PRO A 135 -3.86 -14.99 -1.34
C PRO A 135 -5.10 -14.15 -1.07
N LEU A 136 -4.99 -12.84 -1.27
CA LEU A 136 -6.02 -11.85 -0.99
C LEU A 136 -6.48 -11.18 -2.29
N ASP A 137 -7.78 -10.95 -2.43
CA ASP A 137 -8.34 -10.14 -3.50
C ASP A 137 -9.19 -8.99 -2.98
N LEU A 138 -9.33 -7.95 -3.80
CA LEU A 138 -10.18 -6.80 -3.52
C LEU A 138 -11.53 -7.02 -4.20
N GLY A 139 -12.61 -7.03 -3.42
CA GLY A 139 -13.98 -7.25 -3.89
C GLY A 139 -14.62 -6.04 -4.57
N LEU A 140 -13.83 -5.21 -5.26
CA LEU A 140 -14.31 -4.06 -6.03
C LEU A 140 -13.44 -3.85 -7.28
N PRO A 141 -14.00 -3.28 -8.36
CA PRO A 141 -13.21 -2.84 -9.51
C PRO A 141 -12.42 -1.57 -9.19
N VAL A 142 -11.33 -1.36 -9.91
CA VAL A 142 -10.49 -0.17 -9.80
C VAL A 142 -10.38 0.48 -11.19
N GLU A 143 -10.68 1.77 -11.27
CA GLU A 143 -10.63 2.52 -12.52
C GLU A 143 -9.17 2.88 -12.88
N PRO A 144 -8.66 2.48 -14.06
CA PRO A 144 -7.34 2.87 -14.52
C PRO A 144 -7.35 4.33 -15.01
N VAL A 145 -6.36 5.11 -14.57
CA VAL A 145 -6.23 6.52 -14.94
C VAL A 145 -4.89 6.77 -15.62
N ALA A 146 -4.94 7.12 -16.91
CA ALA A 146 -3.76 7.47 -17.68
C ALA A 146 -3.11 8.76 -17.14
N TRP A 147 -1.79 8.82 -17.25
CA TRP A 147 -0.99 9.97 -16.84
C TRP A 147 0.16 10.18 -17.83
N ASP A 148 0.42 11.42 -18.20
CA ASP A 148 1.52 11.80 -19.09
C ASP A 148 2.81 12.16 -18.34
N GLY A 149 2.80 12.07 -17.01
CA GLY A 149 3.92 12.40 -16.13
C GLY A 149 3.93 13.85 -15.64
N GLY A 150 3.07 14.72 -16.17
CA GLY A 150 2.97 16.12 -15.71
C GLY A 150 2.16 16.25 -14.43
N ALA A 151 2.67 16.99 -13.44
CA ALA A 151 1.96 17.27 -12.20
C ALA A 151 2.47 18.54 -11.50
N THR A 152 1.69 19.03 -10.55
CA THR A 152 2.13 20.02 -9.56
C THR A 152 2.34 19.33 -8.20
N VAL A 153 3.38 19.72 -7.47
CA VAL A 153 3.65 19.22 -6.12
C VAL A 153 2.59 19.77 -5.15
N LEU A 154 1.84 18.88 -4.51
CA LEU A 154 0.83 19.22 -3.49
C LEU A 154 1.43 19.40 -2.11
N ASP A 155 2.32 18.48 -1.74
CA ASP A 155 2.89 18.43 -0.40
C ASP A 155 4.26 17.76 -0.45
N VAL A 156 5.08 18.05 0.56
CA VAL A 156 6.45 17.55 0.66
C VAL A 156 6.76 17.10 2.08
N GLY A 157 7.46 15.98 2.18
CA GLY A 157 8.14 15.55 3.39
C GLY A 157 9.64 15.42 3.12
N GLU A 158 10.45 15.20 4.16
CA GLU A 158 11.92 15.12 4.01
C GLU A 158 12.42 14.12 2.94
N THR A 159 11.61 13.09 2.65
CA THR A 159 12.00 12.00 1.74
C THR A 159 11.06 11.79 0.55
N TRP A 160 10.05 12.65 0.39
CA TRP A 160 9.01 12.43 -0.60
C TRP A 160 8.32 13.73 -1.03
N ALA A 161 7.77 13.73 -2.23
CA ALA A 161 6.87 14.77 -2.73
C ALA A 161 5.58 14.12 -3.26
N LEU A 162 4.43 14.63 -2.85
CA LEU A 162 3.12 14.16 -3.30
C LEU A 162 2.66 15.02 -4.47
N LEU A 163 2.23 14.39 -5.56
CA LEU A 163 1.75 15.05 -6.76
C LEU A 163 0.21 15.08 -6.82
N ASP A 164 -0.34 16.08 -7.51
CA ASP A 164 -1.80 16.22 -7.76
C ASP A 164 -2.31 15.41 -8.94
N ALA A 165 -1.41 14.86 -9.75
CA ALA A 165 -1.73 14.12 -10.94
C ALA A 165 -1.23 12.65 -10.88
N PRO A 166 -1.94 11.72 -11.54
CA PRO A 166 -3.19 11.96 -12.27
C PRO A 166 -4.36 12.26 -11.33
N ALA A 167 -5.28 13.12 -11.77
CA ALA A 167 -6.46 13.49 -11.01
C ALA A 167 -7.44 12.32 -10.92
N HIS A 168 -8.11 12.19 -9.77
CA HIS A 168 -9.12 11.14 -9.58
C HIS A 168 -10.36 11.40 -10.45
N PRO A 169 -10.85 10.41 -11.22
CA PRO A 169 -11.93 10.62 -12.20
C PRO A 169 -13.31 10.78 -11.55
N ALA A 170 -13.55 10.12 -10.40
CA ALA A 170 -14.83 10.18 -9.67
C ALA A 170 -14.63 10.06 -8.15
N PRO A 171 -14.09 11.10 -7.47
CA PRO A 171 -13.80 11.07 -6.03
C PRO A 171 -14.99 10.59 -5.17
N GLY A 172 -14.75 9.64 -4.28
CA GLY A 172 -15.74 9.08 -3.36
C GLY A 172 -16.67 8.03 -3.99
N GLU A 173 -16.73 7.93 -5.32
CA GLU A 173 -17.64 7.03 -6.04
C GLU A 173 -17.01 5.67 -6.33
N ALA A 174 -15.73 5.65 -6.76
CA ALA A 174 -15.01 4.44 -7.14
C ALA A 174 -13.54 4.52 -6.71
N PHE A 175 -12.88 3.37 -6.59
CA PHE A 175 -11.43 3.36 -6.47
C PHE A 175 -10.81 3.61 -7.84
N ALA A 176 -9.72 4.37 -7.87
CA ALA A 176 -8.90 4.59 -9.05
C ALA A 176 -7.42 4.30 -8.77
N GLY A 177 -6.67 3.94 -9.80
CA GLY A 177 -5.23 3.73 -9.74
C GLY A 177 -4.56 4.19 -11.03
N LEU A 178 -3.23 4.39 -10.97
CA LEU A 178 -2.45 4.79 -12.14
C LEU A 178 -2.52 3.70 -13.21
N ALA A 179 -2.83 4.07 -14.45
CA ALA A 179 -2.81 3.14 -15.56
C ALA A 179 -1.37 2.92 -16.07
N SER A 180 -1.06 1.68 -16.44
CA SER A 180 0.02 1.36 -17.36
C SER A 180 -0.30 1.90 -18.75
N ASP A 181 0.70 1.94 -19.62
CA ASP A 181 0.53 2.37 -21.02
C ASP A 181 -0.44 1.45 -21.79
N ASP A 182 -0.64 0.21 -21.32
CA ASP A 182 -1.59 -0.77 -21.86
C ASP A 182 -3.00 -0.68 -21.22
N GLY A 183 -3.21 0.26 -20.30
CA GLY A 183 -4.51 0.56 -19.70
C GLY A 183 -4.90 -0.24 -18.46
N GLY A 184 -4.00 -1.07 -17.91
CA GLY A 184 -4.22 -1.78 -16.64
C GLY A 184 -3.80 -0.93 -15.44
N VAL A 185 -4.44 -1.09 -14.30
CA VAL A 185 -4.07 -0.45 -13.03
C VAL A 185 -2.73 -0.99 -12.53
N VAL A 186 -1.88 -0.08 -12.05
CA VAL A 186 -0.57 -0.37 -11.45
C VAL A 186 -0.54 0.06 -9.98
N ASP A 187 0.07 -0.78 -9.13
CA ASP A 187 0.30 -0.50 -7.72
C ASP A 187 1.66 -1.04 -7.25
N GLY A 188 2.22 -0.46 -6.20
CA GLY A 188 3.52 -0.84 -5.63
C GLY A 188 4.55 0.28 -5.53
N GLY A 189 5.72 -0.08 -4.99
CA GLY A 189 6.86 0.82 -4.89
C GLY A 189 7.84 0.64 -6.06
N LEU A 190 7.62 1.37 -7.15
CA LEU A 190 8.41 1.26 -8.38
C LEU A 190 9.72 2.07 -8.32
N PRO A 191 10.92 1.48 -8.45
CA PRO A 191 11.28 0.08 -8.22
C PRO A 191 11.96 -0.08 -6.85
N HIS A 192 11.56 0.70 -5.84
CA HIS A 192 12.19 0.64 -4.52
C HIS A 192 11.74 -0.57 -3.68
N TYR A 193 10.73 -1.31 -4.14
CA TYR A 193 10.45 -2.69 -3.79
C TYR A 193 10.73 -3.62 -4.97
N GLU A 194 10.89 -4.92 -4.72
CA GLU A 194 11.22 -5.89 -5.78
C GLU A 194 10.01 -6.18 -6.68
N GLN A 195 8.80 -6.17 -6.09
CA GLN A 195 7.58 -6.58 -6.77
C GLN A 195 6.50 -5.50 -6.72
N GLY A 196 5.58 -5.62 -7.67
CA GLY A 196 4.46 -4.75 -7.87
C GLY A 196 3.24 -5.48 -8.39
N TYR A 197 2.24 -4.70 -8.75
CA TYR A 197 0.95 -5.16 -9.24
C TYR A 197 0.65 -4.56 -10.60
N ALA A 198 0.07 -5.37 -11.48
CA ALA A 198 -0.67 -4.89 -12.63
C ALA A 198 -1.87 -5.79 -12.91
N ASP A 199 -3.04 -5.23 -13.21
CA ASP A 199 -4.24 -6.02 -13.54
C ASP A 199 -4.49 -6.23 -15.05
N GLY A 200 -3.76 -5.53 -15.92
CA GLY A 200 -3.81 -5.76 -17.38
C GLY A 200 -3.11 -7.06 -17.79
N ASP A 201 -3.41 -7.61 -18.96
CA ASP A 201 -2.93 -8.96 -19.39
C ASP A 201 -1.55 -8.97 -20.09
N ALA A 202 -0.91 -7.81 -20.26
CA ALA A 202 0.36 -7.70 -20.96
C ALA A 202 1.49 -8.45 -20.21
N ALA A 203 2.37 -9.10 -20.99
CA ALA A 203 3.52 -9.83 -20.44
C ALA A 203 4.56 -8.91 -19.80
N THR A 204 4.64 -7.68 -20.28
CA THR A 204 5.47 -6.60 -19.73
C THR A 204 4.56 -5.45 -19.33
N VAL A 205 4.93 -4.73 -18.29
CA VAL A 205 4.24 -3.51 -17.87
C VAL A 205 5.05 -2.32 -18.32
N SER A 206 4.41 -1.40 -19.03
CA SER A 206 5.01 -0.13 -19.43
C SER A 206 4.34 1.02 -18.72
N LEU A 207 5.12 2.05 -18.37
CA LEU A 207 4.64 3.27 -17.75
C LEU A 207 5.46 4.44 -18.26
N LEU A 208 4.78 5.51 -18.68
CA LEU A 208 5.43 6.73 -19.21
C LEU A 208 6.34 6.41 -20.42
N GLY A 209 5.89 5.48 -21.26
CA GLY A 209 6.59 5.07 -22.49
C GLY A 209 7.79 4.16 -22.29
N SER A 210 8.03 3.66 -21.07
CA SER A 210 9.16 2.79 -20.73
C SER A 210 8.68 1.48 -20.13
N VAL A 211 9.35 0.36 -20.45
CA VAL A 211 9.02 -0.96 -19.87
C VAL A 211 9.59 -1.03 -18.44
N VAL A 212 8.71 -1.04 -17.44
CA VAL A 212 9.08 -0.94 -16.02
C VAL A 212 9.10 -2.27 -15.29
N GLY A 213 8.50 -3.32 -15.85
CA GLY A 213 8.42 -4.60 -15.17
C GLY A 213 8.00 -5.76 -16.06
N ASP A 214 8.26 -6.97 -15.57
CA ASP A 214 7.90 -8.24 -16.19
C ASP A 214 6.84 -8.94 -15.36
N ARG A 215 5.78 -9.43 -15.99
CA ARG A 215 4.74 -10.18 -15.29
C ARG A 215 5.27 -11.56 -14.88
N THR A 216 5.20 -11.89 -13.60
CA THR A 216 5.71 -13.15 -13.03
C THR A 216 4.62 -14.05 -12.45
N GLY A 217 3.39 -13.55 -12.35
CA GLY A 217 2.22 -14.32 -11.93
C GLY A 217 0.93 -13.71 -12.46
N ASP A 218 -0.23 -14.13 -11.93
CA ASP A 218 -1.53 -13.66 -12.41
C ASP A 218 -1.67 -12.14 -12.36
N ARG A 219 -1.12 -11.51 -11.33
CA ARG A 219 -1.16 -10.04 -11.11
C ARG A 219 0.13 -9.44 -10.57
N THR A 220 1.12 -10.28 -10.30
CA THR A 220 2.42 -9.87 -9.76
C THR A 220 3.36 -9.48 -10.88
N VAL A 221 4.07 -8.37 -10.68
CA VAL A 221 5.06 -7.81 -11.59
C VAL A 221 6.40 -7.75 -10.87
N ALA A 222 7.45 -8.31 -11.45
CA ALA A 222 8.81 -8.04 -11.01
C ALA A 222 9.27 -6.74 -11.64
N TRP A 223 9.64 -5.75 -10.82
CA TRP A 223 10.14 -4.48 -11.35
C TRP A 223 11.51 -4.69 -11.99
N ARG A 224 11.71 -4.05 -13.15
CA ARG A 224 13.02 -3.97 -13.80
C ARG A 224 13.89 -2.94 -13.11
N ASP A 225 15.18 -3.02 -13.38
CA ASP A 225 16.13 -1.98 -12.99
C ASP A 225 15.91 -0.74 -13.86
N VAL A 226 15.03 0.15 -13.39
CA VAL A 226 14.68 1.41 -14.03
C VAL A 226 14.91 2.57 -13.08
N THR A 227 15.17 3.75 -13.62
CA THR A 227 15.36 4.97 -12.84
C THR A 227 14.23 5.96 -13.12
N PRO A 228 13.23 6.09 -12.22
CA PRO A 228 12.30 7.20 -12.27
C PRO A 228 13.03 8.54 -12.08
N THR A 229 12.47 9.58 -12.66
CA THR A 229 13.03 10.94 -12.64
C THR A 229 11.96 11.97 -12.37
N ALA A 230 12.35 13.08 -11.73
CA ALA A 230 11.54 14.29 -11.58
C ALA A 230 12.31 15.45 -12.23
N ASN A 231 11.71 16.11 -13.21
CA ASN A 231 12.38 17.15 -14.01
C ASN A 231 13.72 16.69 -14.61
N GLY A 232 13.80 15.40 -14.94
CA GLY A 232 14.97 14.74 -15.49
C GLY A 232 16.08 14.39 -14.48
N ALA A 233 15.95 14.78 -13.20
CA ALA A 233 16.83 14.34 -12.12
C ALA A 233 16.38 12.97 -11.56
N PRO A 234 17.31 12.04 -11.29
CA PRO A 234 16.96 10.73 -10.77
C PRO A 234 16.34 10.81 -9.38
N ILE A 235 15.30 10.02 -9.15
CA ILE A 235 14.67 9.84 -7.84
C ILE A 235 14.72 8.36 -7.45
N ARG A 236 14.48 8.06 -6.17
CA ARG A 236 14.53 6.68 -5.66
C ARG A 236 13.38 5.83 -6.20
N GLY A 237 12.22 6.43 -6.48
CA GLY A 237 11.12 5.72 -7.11
C GLY A 237 9.78 6.46 -7.04
N LEU A 238 8.73 5.76 -7.46
CA LEU A 238 7.33 6.13 -7.30
C LEU A 238 6.68 5.19 -6.28
N SER A 239 5.91 5.77 -5.36
CA SER A 239 5.10 5.05 -4.39
C SER A 239 3.64 5.18 -4.82
N LEU A 240 3.11 4.11 -5.42
CA LEU A 240 1.79 4.07 -6.05
C LEU A 240 0.73 3.52 -5.07
N TRP A 241 -0.54 3.81 -5.34
CA TRP A 241 -1.65 3.35 -4.53
C TRP A 241 -2.97 3.32 -5.30
N LEU A 242 -3.97 2.70 -4.68
CA LEU A 242 -5.37 2.74 -5.12
C LEU A 242 -6.14 3.70 -4.21
N GLY A 243 -6.72 4.75 -4.78
CA GLY A 243 -7.37 5.84 -4.03
C GLY A 243 -8.88 5.88 -4.25
N LEU A 244 -9.64 6.21 -3.22
CA LEU A 244 -11.09 6.42 -3.30
C LEU A 244 -11.46 7.88 -3.53
N ASP A 245 -10.86 8.79 -2.76
CA ASP A 245 -11.18 10.23 -2.80
C ASP A 245 -10.14 11.04 -3.57
N ARG A 246 -8.90 10.53 -3.64
CA ARG A 246 -7.78 11.18 -4.30
C ARG A 246 -6.90 10.15 -5.00
N LEU A 247 -6.46 10.51 -6.20
CA LEU A 247 -5.39 9.86 -6.93
C LEU A 247 -4.23 10.85 -7.08
N GLY A 248 -3.05 10.31 -7.37
CA GLY A 248 -1.83 11.04 -7.64
C GLY A 248 -0.67 10.05 -7.74
N ALA A 249 0.54 10.58 -7.68
CA ALA A 249 1.75 9.78 -7.49
C ALA A 249 2.60 10.40 -6.37
N LYS A 250 3.26 9.56 -5.57
CA LYS A 250 4.20 10.02 -4.54
C LYS A 250 5.61 9.71 -5.01
N LEU A 251 6.39 10.76 -5.20
CA LEU A 251 7.82 10.65 -5.50
C LEU A 251 8.55 10.23 -4.22
N VAL A 252 9.40 9.22 -4.33
CA VAL A 252 10.36 8.87 -3.28
C VAL A 252 11.69 9.49 -3.69
N CYS A 253 12.10 10.54 -2.99
CA CYS A 253 13.23 11.38 -3.39
C CYS A 253 13.96 11.99 -2.19
N PRO A 254 14.61 11.19 -1.31
CA PRO A 254 15.42 11.72 -0.21
C PRO A 254 16.42 12.78 -0.67
N GLY A 255 16.44 13.93 0.02
CA GLY A 255 17.35 15.04 -0.30
C GLY A 255 16.92 15.91 -1.47
N HIS A 256 15.64 15.87 -1.87
CA HIS A 256 15.09 16.77 -2.88
C HIS A 256 15.03 18.23 -2.39
N ASP A 257 14.89 19.16 -3.33
CA ASP A 257 14.65 20.58 -3.13
C ASP A 257 13.24 21.03 -3.55
N LEU A 258 12.39 20.09 -3.99
CA LEU A 258 10.99 20.33 -4.34
C LEU A 258 10.20 20.99 -3.20
N SER A 259 9.28 21.88 -3.58
CA SER A 259 8.35 22.61 -2.73
C SER A 259 6.91 22.47 -3.24
N ALA A 260 5.93 22.63 -2.36
CA ALA A 260 4.53 22.68 -2.77
C ALA A 260 4.30 23.84 -3.77
N GLY A 261 3.63 23.54 -4.88
CA GLY A 261 3.42 24.45 -6.00
C GLY A 261 4.43 24.33 -7.14
N ASP A 262 5.50 23.53 -6.99
CA ASP A 262 6.44 23.29 -8.08
C ASP A 262 5.81 22.42 -9.19
N ASP A 263 6.10 22.76 -10.44
CA ASP A 263 5.77 21.92 -11.58
C ASP A 263 6.82 20.82 -11.77
N VAL A 264 6.35 19.60 -11.96
CA VAL A 264 7.20 18.42 -12.16
C VAL A 264 6.76 17.66 -13.39
N THR A 265 7.74 17.29 -14.22
CA THR A 265 7.60 16.25 -15.24
C THR A 265 8.28 14.98 -14.76
N VAL A 266 7.48 13.95 -14.53
CA VAL A 266 7.95 12.61 -14.19
C VAL A 266 8.25 11.83 -15.47
N GLY A 267 9.36 11.13 -15.47
CA GLY A 267 9.75 10.23 -16.55
C GLY A 267 10.51 9.03 -16.01
N ILE A 268 10.71 8.02 -16.85
CA ILE A 268 11.45 6.81 -16.50
C ILE A 268 12.53 6.58 -17.55
N ARG A 269 13.70 6.11 -17.11
CA ARG A 269 14.84 5.75 -17.96
C ARG A 269 15.32 4.36 -17.59
N ASP A 270 15.89 3.65 -18.55
CA ASP A 270 16.67 2.44 -18.25
C ASP A 270 17.87 2.82 -17.34
N ALA A 271 18.19 1.96 -16.38
CA ALA A 271 19.30 2.15 -15.45
C ALA A 271 20.68 2.06 -16.12
#